data_AF-A0A9P7K1V8-F1
#
_entry.id   AF-A0A9P7K1V8-F1
#
_cell.length_a   1.000
_cell.length_b   1.000
_cell.length_c   1.000
_cell.angle_alpha   90.00
_cell.angle_beta   90.00
_cell.angle_gamma   90.00
#
_symmetry.space_group_name_H-M   'P 1'
#
loop_
_entity.id
_entity.type
_entity.pdbx_description
1 polymer ?
#
loop_
_entity_poly.entity_id
_entity_poly.type
_entity_poly.pdbx_seq_one_letter_code
_entity_poly.pdbx_strand_id
1 'polypeptide(L)'
;GPVQVYIAPTSSNGNGAVWTKLFSDSYSGSWGVDRLISSKGQHSINIPNIPAGDYLLRAEIAALHEADALYTQNPARGVQMYMSCLQVKVTSNGNQNLPGGTSFPGTYNDNTPGIHFNIYGANGATYKAPGPDVWNGAAGGSIGKVG
;
A
#
# COMPACT_ATOMS: atom_id res chain seq x y z
N GLY A 1 4.81 -9.28 -5.86
CA GLY A 1 3.48 -8.73 -5.56
C GLY A 1 3.51 -7.21 -5.56
N PRO A 2 2.43 -6.54 -5.15
CA PRO A 2 2.34 -5.08 -5.18
C PRO A 2 3.11 -4.40 -4.05
N VAL A 3 3.37 -3.10 -4.24
CA VAL A 3 3.92 -2.15 -3.27
C VAL A 3 2.93 -1.00 -3.10
N GLN A 4 2.55 -0.68 -1.87
CA GLN A 4 1.52 0.31 -1.55
C GLN A 4 2.00 1.28 -0.47
N VAL A 5 1.48 2.51 -0.48
CA VAL A 5 1.72 3.48 0.59
C VAL A 5 0.41 4.15 1.00
N TYR A 6 0.22 4.26 2.31
CA TYR A 6 -0.91 4.91 2.94
C TYR A 6 -0.46 6.04 3.87
N ILE A 7 -1.35 6.99 4.12
CA ILE A 7 -1.15 8.07 5.10
C ILE A 7 -2.33 8.18 6.06
N ALA A 8 -2.07 8.53 7.32
CA ALA A 8 -3.08 8.86 8.32
C ALA A 8 -2.55 9.91 9.30
N PRO A 9 -3.40 10.75 9.93
CA PRO A 9 -2.97 11.66 10.99
C PRO A 9 -2.46 10.89 12.22
N THR A 10 -1.37 11.33 12.85
CA THR A 10 -0.81 10.66 14.04
C THR A 10 -1.79 10.67 15.22
N SER A 11 -2.71 11.64 15.30
CA SER A 11 -3.77 11.70 16.32
C SER A 11 -4.70 10.48 16.31
N SER A 12 -4.80 9.75 15.18
CA SER A 12 -5.54 8.48 15.10
C SER A 12 -4.79 7.30 15.69
N ASN A 13 -3.46 7.41 15.84
CA ASN A 13 -2.56 6.28 16.10
C ASN A 13 -2.77 5.10 15.14
N GLY A 14 -3.22 5.37 13.91
CA GLY A 14 -3.52 4.36 12.90
C GLY A 14 -4.83 3.57 13.11
N ASN A 15 -5.63 3.92 14.12
CA ASN A 15 -6.87 3.22 14.45
C ASN A 15 -8.07 3.75 13.66
N GLY A 16 -8.99 2.84 13.32
CA GLY A 16 -10.21 3.16 12.58
C GLY A 16 -9.97 3.32 11.07
N ALA A 17 -10.99 3.83 10.37
CA ALA A 17 -10.98 4.00 8.91
C ALA A 17 -10.25 5.29 8.50
N VAL A 18 -8.98 5.42 8.89
CA VAL A 18 -8.20 6.67 8.81
C VAL A 18 -7.17 6.69 7.69
N TRP A 19 -6.87 5.53 7.09
CA TRP A 19 -5.81 5.42 6.10
C TRP A 19 -6.30 5.82 4.71
N THR A 20 -5.56 6.71 4.06
CA THR A 20 -5.74 7.10 2.65
C THR A 20 -4.62 6.51 1.81
N LYS A 21 -4.95 5.83 0.72
CA LYS A 21 -3.96 5.26 -0.21
C LYS A 21 -3.34 6.38 -1.07
N LEU A 22 -2.02 6.53 -1.01
CA LEU A 22 -1.25 7.51 -1.81
C LEU A 22 -0.55 6.89 -3.01
N PHE A 23 -0.23 5.60 -2.93
CA PHE A 23 0.54 4.92 -3.97
C PHE A 23 0.14 3.46 -4.06
N SER A 24 0.10 2.95 -5.30
CA SER A 24 -0.09 1.54 -5.61
C SER A 24 0.68 1.22 -6.88
N ASP A 25 1.61 0.29 -6.78
CA ASP A 25 2.33 -0.28 -7.91
C ASP A 25 2.17 -1.80 -7.86
N SER A 26 1.50 -2.35 -8.88
CA SER A 26 1.08 -3.76 -8.96
C SER A 26 1.82 -4.49 -10.07
N TYR A 27 1.12 -5.21 -10.95
CA TYR A 27 1.72 -5.83 -12.11
C TYR A 27 1.66 -4.88 -13.31
N SER A 28 2.81 -4.67 -13.95
CA SER A 28 2.95 -3.94 -15.22
C SER A 28 4.18 -4.47 -15.95
N GLY A 29 4.01 -5.58 -16.68
CA GLY A 29 5.10 -6.35 -17.29
C GLY A 29 5.99 -7.10 -16.28
N SER A 30 6.16 -6.57 -15.08
CA SER A 30 6.75 -7.18 -13.89
C SER A 30 6.00 -6.72 -12.63
N TRP A 31 6.26 -7.35 -11.48
CA TRP A 31 5.66 -6.95 -10.22
C TRP A 31 6.36 -5.73 -9.61
N GLY A 32 5.64 -4.97 -8.79
CA GLY A 32 6.22 -3.87 -8.02
C GLY A 32 7.42 -4.31 -7.18
N VAL A 33 7.38 -5.50 -6.58
CA VAL A 33 8.54 -6.07 -5.85
C VAL A 33 9.76 -6.32 -6.77
N ASP A 34 9.57 -6.72 -8.03
CA ASP A 34 10.69 -6.94 -8.97
C ASP A 34 11.37 -5.60 -9.30
N ARG A 35 10.56 -4.56 -9.52
CA ARG A 35 11.03 -3.18 -9.68
C ARG A 35 11.72 -2.69 -8.41
N LEU A 36 11.19 -3.01 -7.23
CA LEU A 36 11.76 -2.59 -5.95
C LEU A 36 13.16 -3.17 -5.73
N ILE A 37 13.35 -4.46 -6.04
CA ILE A 37 14.65 -5.12 -6.02
C ILE A 37 15.62 -4.44 -6.99
N SER A 38 15.17 -4.16 -8.22
CA SER A 38 15.97 -3.48 -9.24
C SER A 38 16.39 -2.07 -8.80
N SER A 39 15.51 -1.38 -8.07
CA SER A 39 15.72 -0.08 -7.44
C SER A 39 16.45 -0.14 -6.09
N LYS A 40 17.04 -1.29 -5.72
CA LYS A 40 17.83 -1.48 -4.48
C LYS A 40 17.02 -1.16 -3.22
N GLY A 41 15.74 -1.54 -3.22
CA GLY A 41 14.82 -1.33 -2.10
C GLY A 41 14.20 0.07 -2.04
N GLN A 42 14.43 0.91 -3.04
CA GLN A 42 13.95 2.30 -3.04
C GLN A 42 12.62 2.45 -3.77
N HIS A 43 11.69 3.11 -3.10
CA HIS A 43 10.47 3.67 -3.67
C HIS A 43 10.17 5.00 -2.99
N SER A 44 9.36 5.84 -3.62
CA SER A 44 9.12 7.21 -3.19
C SER A 44 7.67 7.59 -3.42
N ILE A 45 7.19 8.52 -2.58
CA ILE A 45 5.93 9.23 -2.77
C ILE A 45 6.21 10.72 -2.68
N ASN A 46 5.39 11.51 -3.35
CA ASN A 46 5.32 12.94 -3.11
C ASN A 46 4.27 13.19 -2.03
N ILE A 47 4.61 14.01 -1.03
CA ILE A 47 3.65 14.42 -0.01
C ILE A 47 2.58 15.29 -0.68
N PRO A 48 1.28 14.93 -0.58
CA PRO A 48 0.20 15.73 -1.14
C PRO A 48 0.07 17.12 -0.50
N ASN A 49 -0.72 18.01 -1.10
CA ASN A 49 -0.96 19.35 -0.56
C ASN A 49 -1.97 19.34 0.61
N ILE A 50 -1.62 18.62 1.68
CA ILE A 50 -2.44 18.42 2.89
C ILE A 50 -2.04 19.43 3.99
N PRO A 51 -2.91 19.67 5.00
CA PRO A 51 -2.59 20.56 6.10
C PRO A 51 -1.30 20.20 6.83
N ALA A 52 -0.61 21.22 7.34
CA ALA A 52 0.53 21.01 8.22
C ALA A 52 0.12 20.20 9.46
N GLY A 53 1.01 19.31 9.91
CA GLY A 53 0.74 18.42 11.03
C GLY A 53 1.62 17.19 11.05
N ASP A 54 1.38 16.34 12.05
CA ASP A 54 2.08 15.07 12.22
C ASP A 54 1.25 13.92 11.63
N TYR A 55 1.89 13.11 10.79
CA TYR A 55 1.27 12.01 10.06
C TYR A 55 2.08 10.72 10.18
N LEU A 56 1.38 9.60 10.01
CA LEU A 56 1.96 8.28 9.79
C LEU A 56 1.94 7.96 8.30
N LEU A 57 3.09 7.58 7.75
CA LEU A 57 3.18 6.92 6.45
C LEU A 57 3.32 5.42 6.68
N ARG A 58 2.44 4.61 6.09
CA ARG A 58 2.49 3.15 6.15
C ARG A 58 2.84 2.61 4.77
N ALA A 59 4.07 2.17 4.59
CA ALA A 59 4.50 1.42 3.42
C ALA A 59 4.14 -0.06 3.61
N GLU A 60 3.68 -0.72 2.55
CA GLU A 60 3.27 -2.12 2.57
C GLU A 60 3.70 -2.83 1.29
N ILE A 61 4.27 -4.01 1.44
CA ILE A 61 4.50 -4.97 0.37
C ILE A 61 3.60 -6.18 0.62
N ALA A 62 2.87 -6.63 -0.40
CA ALA A 62 2.15 -7.91 -0.37
C ALA A 62 2.90 -8.95 -1.22
N ALA A 63 3.48 -9.96 -0.57
CA ALA A 63 4.12 -11.07 -1.25
C ALA A 63 3.10 -12.19 -1.51
N LEU A 64 3.02 -12.61 -2.78
CA LEU A 64 1.91 -13.41 -3.30
C LEU A 64 2.28 -14.87 -3.60
N HIS A 65 3.49 -15.31 -3.25
CA HIS A 65 4.02 -16.62 -3.63
C HIS A 65 3.28 -17.81 -2.99
N GLU A 66 2.50 -17.55 -1.93
CA GLU A 66 1.61 -18.50 -1.27
C GLU A 66 0.18 -17.96 -1.12
N ALA A 67 -0.14 -16.89 -1.85
CA ALA A 67 -1.47 -16.28 -1.85
C ALA A 67 -2.50 -17.09 -2.65
N ASP A 68 -2.14 -18.28 -3.15
CA ASP A 68 -3.08 -19.26 -3.71
C ASP A 68 -3.87 -20.01 -2.61
N ALA A 69 -3.51 -19.82 -1.35
CA ALA A 69 -4.26 -20.24 -0.17
C ALA A 69 -4.62 -19.03 0.69
N LEU A 70 -5.63 -19.18 1.55
CA LEU A 70 -6.00 -18.19 2.55
C LEU A 70 -5.42 -18.59 3.92
N TYR A 71 -4.80 -17.63 4.62
CA TYR A 71 -4.23 -17.86 5.96
C TYR A 71 -5.28 -18.36 6.96
N THR A 72 -6.52 -17.86 6.87
CA THR A 72 -7.66 -18.27 7.70
C THR A 72 -8.04 -19.75 7.53
N GLN A 73 -7.67 -20.37 6.41
CA GLN A 73 -7.95 -21.77 6.08
C GLN A 73 -6.70 -22.65 6.21
N ASN A 74 -5.53 -22.09 5.91
CA ASN A 74 -4.24 -22.75 6.06
C ASN A 74 -3.22 -21.76 6.63
N PRO A 75 -2.96 -21.78 7.95
CA PRO A 75 -2.10 -20.79 8.60
C PRO A 75 -0.61 -20.92 8.25
N ALA A 76 -0.21 -21.98 7.54
CA ALA A 76 1.15 -22.13 7.02
C ALA A 76 1.36 -21.44 5.67
N ARG A 77 0.30 -20.85 5.07
CA ARG A 77 0.31 -20.19 3.76
C ARG A 77 -0.51 -18.90 3.81
N GLY A 78 -0.59 -18.20 2.68
CA GLY A 78 -1.36 -16.98 2.52
C GLY A 78 -0.56 -15.85 1.89
N VAL A 79 -1.24 -14.74 1.61
CA VAL A 79 -0.55 -13.48 1.31
C VAL A 79 0.27 -13.05 2.51
N GLN A 80 1.52 -12.70 2.28
CA GLN A 80 2.44 -12.23 3.32
C GLN A 80 2.58 -10.72 3.22
N MET A 81 2.14 -10.02 4.26
CA MET A 81 2.21 -8.55 4.31
C MET A 81 3.48 -8.13 5.05
N TYR A 82 4.25 -7.21 4.47
CA TYR A 82 5.42 -6.58 5.09
C TYR A 82 5.16 -5.09 5.21
N MET A 83 5.07 -4.56 6.42
CA MET A 83 4.58 -3.22 6.66
C MET A 83 5.56 -2.46 7.53
N SER A 84 5.75 -1.18 7.21
CA SER A 84 6.59 -0.27 7.98
C SER A 84 5.88 1.08 8.10
N CYS A 85 5.86 1.63 9.32
CA CYS A 85 5.30 2.95 9.60
C CYS A 85 6.41 3.96 9.90
N LEU A 86 6.33 5.13 9.27
CA LEU A 86 7.20 6.27 9.52
C LEU A 86 6.37 7.43 10.06
N GLN A 87 6.91 8.15 11.05
CA GLN A 87 6.33 9.42 11.49
C GLN A 87 6.94 10.55 10.67
N VAL A 88 6.08 11.37 10.05
CA VAL A 88 6.49 12.53 9.26
C VAL A 88 5.76 13.78 9.72
N LYS A 89 6.47 14.91 9.72
CA LYS A 89 5.88 16.23 9.98
C LYS A 89 5.76 17.00 8.67
N VAL A 90 4.53 17.28 8.26
CA VAL A 90 4.23 18.14 7.11
C VAL A 90 4.22 19.58 7.58
N THR A 91 4.97 20.43 6.89
CA THR A 91 5.13 21.85 7.22
C THR A 91 4.49 22.79 6.21
N SER A 92 3.94 22.27 5.10
CA SER A 92 3.25 23.05 4.08
C SER A 92 1.84 23.47 4.52
N ASN A 93 1.38 24.63 4.08
CA ASN A 93 0.02 25.14 4.34
C ASN A 93 -1.01 24.59 3.32
N GLY A 94 -1.00 23.26 3.11
CA GLY A 94 -1.93 22.62 2.21
C GLY A 94 -3.37 22.62 2.73
N ASN A 95 -4.33 22.37 1.84
CA ASN A 95 -5.76 22.44 2.14
C ASN A 95 -6.56 21.22 1.70
N GLN A 96 -5.90 20.19 1.13
CA GLN A 96 -6.57 18.96 0.75
C GLN A 96 -6.75 18.07 1.97
N ASN A 97 -7.99 17.71 2.29
CA ASN A 97 -8.27 16.80 3.39
C ASN A 97 -8.09 15.35 2.95
N LEU A 98 -7.42 14.56 3.79
CA LEU A 98 -7.31 13.12 3.60
C LEU A 98 -8.70 12.48 3.76
N PRO A 99 -9.22 11.74 2.76
CA PRO A 99 -10.55 11.14 2.84
C PRO A 99 -10.65 9.95 3.82
N GLY A 100 -9.52 9.40 4.26
CA GLY A 100 -9.49 8.16 5.05
C GLY A 100 -10.14 6.98 4.30
N GLY A 101 -10.91 6.17 5.03
CA GLY A 101 -11.75 5.11 4.47
C GLY A 101 -11.16 3.71 4.52
N THR A 102 -9.86 3.56 4.80
CA THR A 102 -9.22 2.25 5.01
C THR A 102 -8.86 2.06 6.48
N SER A 103 -9.14 0.88 7.03
CA SER A 103 -8.75 0.45 8.37
C SER A 103 -7.80 -0.75 8.32
N PHE A 104 -6.78 -0.73 9.17
CA PHE A 104 -5.85 -1.83 9.36
C PHE A 104 -5.72 -2.14 10.85
N PRO A 105 -6.20 -3.32 11.32
CA PRO A 105 -6.94 -4.35 10.59
C PRO A 105 -8.37 -3.91 10.18
N GLY A 106 -8.96 -4.58 9.19
CA GLY A 106 -10.38 -4.42 8.82
C GLY A 106 -10.67 -4.42 7.33
N THR A 107 -10.04 -3.52 6.55
CA THR A 107 -10.33 -3.39 5.12
C THR A 107 -9.95 -4.63 4.32
N TYR A 108 -8.89 -5.34 4.72
CA TYR A 108 -8.47 -6.58 4.07
C TYR A 108 -9.13 -7.78 4.73
N ASN A 109 -9.81 -8.57 3.93
CA ASN A 109 -10.43 -9.84 4.28
C ASN A 109 -10.25 -10.85 3.13
N ASP A 110 -10.65 -12.10 3.37
CA ASP A 110 -10.50 -13.20 2.41
C ASP A 110 -11.13 -12.96 1.04
N ASN A 111 -12.19 -12.14 0.96
CA ASN A 111 -12.88 -11.80 -0.29
C ASN A 111 -12.33 -10.54 -0.96
N THR A 112 -11.36 -9.86 -0.34
CA THR A 112 -10.78 -8.64 -0.88
C THR A 112 -9.92 -8.98 -2.11
N PRO A 113 -10.13 -8.31 -3.26
CA PRO A 113 -9.32 -8.56 -4.45
C PRO A 113 -7.82 -8.49 -4.14
N GLY A 114 -7.07 -9.49 -4.62
CA GLY A 114 -5.61 -9.56 -4.47
C GLY A 114 -5.11 -10.18 -3.16
N ILE A 115 -5.99 -10.50 -2.20
CA ILE A 115 -5.64 -11.29 -0.99
C ILE A 115 -5.50 -12.78 -1.31
N HIS A 116 -6.43 -13.33 -2.09
CA HIS A 116 -6.37 -14.68 -2.64
C HIS A 116 -6.11 -14.61 -4.15
N PHE A 117 -4.91 -14.97 -4.58
CA PHE A 117 -4.48 -14.91 -5.98
C PHE A 117 -3.35 -15.91 -6.28
N ASN A 118 -3.54 -16.74 -7.31
CA ASN A 118 -2.52 -17.69 -7.76
C ASN A 118 -1.62 -17.07 -8.85
N ILE A 119 -0.44 -16.59 -8.46
CA ILE A 119 0.53 -15.97 -9.39
C ILE A 119 1.14 -16.94 -10.41
N TYR A 120 1.05 -18.25 -10.19
CA TYR A 120 1.66 -19.26 -11.08
C TYR A 120 0.72 -19.73 -12.19
N GLY A 121 -0.59 -19.60 -11.98
CA GLY A 121 -1.62 -20.00 -12.95
C GLY A 121 -2.39 -18.84 -13.59
N ALA A 122 -2.42 -17.67 -12.96
CA ALA A 122 -3.14 -16.51 -13.46
C ALA A 122 -2.24 -15.56 -14.25
N ASN A 123 -2.83 -14.83 -15.20
CA ASN A 123 -2.16 -13.70 -15.84
C ASN A 123 -2.02 -12.55 -14.84
N GLY A 124 -0.79 -12.12 -14.54
CA GLY A 124 -0.53 -11.02 -13.61
C GLY A 124 -1.27 -9.72 -13.95
N ALA A 125 -1.61 -9.47 -15.22
CA ALA A 125 -2.37 -8.29 -15.65
C ALA A 125 -3.82 -8.27 -15.14
N THR A 126 -4.36 -9.39 -14.64
CA THR A 126 -5.69 -9.43 -14.02
C THR A 126 -5.65 -9.15 -12.51
N TYR A 127 -4.46 -9.04 -11.93
CA TYR A 127 -4.29 -8.78 -10.50
C TYR A 127 -4.79 -7.38 -10.14
N LYS A 128 -5.57 -7.29 -9.06
CA LYS A 128 -5.99 -6.03 -8.44
C LYS A 128 -5.43 -6.00 -7.02
N ALA A 129 -4.64 -4.96 -6.70
CA ALA A 129 -4.14 -4.78 -5.34
C ALA A 129 -5.28 -4.54 -4.35
N PRO A 130 -5.14 -5.01 -3.09
CA PRO A 130 -6.20 -4.89 -2.10
C PRO A 130 -6.41 -3.45 -1.61
N GLY A 131 -7.63 -3.13 -1.20
CA GLY A 131 -8.04 -1.80 -0.71
C GLY A 131 -8.55 -0.86 -1.80
N PRO A 132 -8.83 0.40 -1.46
CA PRO A 132 -9.41 1.36 -2.40
C PRO A 132 -8.41 1.76 -3.49
N ASP A 133 -8.89 2.48 -4.50
CA ASP A 133 -8.00 3.12 -5.47
C ASP A 133 -7.10 4.18 -4.82
N VAL A 134 -6.03 4.55 -5.52
CA VAL A 134 -5.18 5.68 -5.10
C VAL A 134 -6.04 6.94 -5.06
N TRP A 135 -5.95 7.69 -3.96
CA TRP A 135 -6.70 8.93 -3.80
C TRP A 135 -6.35 9.93 -4.90
N ASN A 136 -7.36 10.53 -5.53
CA ASN A 136 -7.17 11.52 -6.59
C ASN A 136 -6.32 12.75 -6.20
N GLY A 137 -6.23 13.06 -4.90
CA GLY A 137 -5.35 14.12 -4.39
C GLY A 137 -3.90 13.68 -4.14
N ALA A 138 -3.55 12.41 -4.35
CA ALA A 138 -2.19 11.94 -4.20
C ALA A 138 -1.27 12.62 -5.24
N ALA A 139 -0.10 13.08 -4.80
CA ALA A 139 0.87 13.79 -5.65
C ALA A 139 1.78 12.84 -6.47
N GLY A 140 1.42 11.56 -6.55
CA GLY A 140 2.18 10.53 -7.24
C GLY A 140 3.34 9.94 -6.43
N GLY A 141 4.06 9.03 -7.07
CA GLY A 141 5.18 8.29 -6.50
C GLY A 141 5.78 7.37 -7.55
N SER A 142 6.88 6.70 -7.20
CA SER A 142 7.59 5.79 -8.11
C SER A 142 8.38 4.73 -7.35
N ILE A 143 8.65 3.62 -8.03
CA ILE A 143 9.70 2.68 -7.62
C ILE A 143 10.91 2.96 -8.51
N GLY A 144 11.94 3.55 -7.93
CA GLY A 144 13.11 4.05 -8.65
C GLY A 144 14.21 4.41 -7.67
N LYS A 145 15.46 4.35 -8.13
CA LYS A 145 16.58 4.87 -7.33
C LYS A 145 16.49 6.39 -7.28
N VAL A 146 16.72 6.95 -6.10
CA VAL A 146 16.93 8.38 -5.88
C VAL A 146 18.40 8.63 -5.54
N GLY A 147 18.99 9.64 -6.20
CA GLY A 147 20.44 9.90 -6.19
C GLY A 147 21.20 9.10 -7.23
#